data_AF-A0A1L9V1L1-F1
#
_entry.id   AF-A0A1L9V1L1-F1
#
_cell.length_a   1.000
_cell.length_b   1.000
_cell.length_c   1.000
_cell.angle_alpha   90.00
_cell.angle_beta   90.00
_cell.angle_gamma   90.00
#
_symmetry.space_group_name_H-M   'P 1'
#
loop_
_entity.id
_entity.type
_entity.pdbx_description
1 polymer ?
#
loop_
_entity_poly.entity_id
_entity_poly.type
_entity_poly.pdbx_seq_one_letter_code
_entity_poly.pdbx_strand_id
1 'polypeptide(L)'
;MDAAFPKRPAFVRYGPYTYDDYGVTVSNIPRASSQTLATLFPRDPVTAPSRRPVKRWIIAQLQHFGIPYEPADTVGQLLTLLEKEYREGHCSYDSPSVLQLDKTLYDMYTTMQEAYHEQKAQWRLRKFARQVTPSDEALFDPSLFMAKYFLTKENGVPDKSKQTEALVLHNVYNQQFVSNALSIPGLNFHISHPATVIGWADTFEKGLDAGFASLADNHIQAYVPTFEANFDFRRFLTKYFLSKDYPFEMCVPAPGRTPEPVQLMPQLYFDVREKLRKAVATINGLLIATTPGRGGTWTLITWSEHANKLTGVVSKIHAAGVSEKMVDDALHSLVWQSKLNRHNLFKQCMMPISTTSTGTPPLRLNHLQGQYIIRCNAIDPFGYEDFNLDVNAPRRNDPAARATFSLGKLQGAMILALDCDKVDQMRQVLSKKGIPITTRSSSSGGAQKQTTPESGNDDEPDYLTVHRFKNNDAKWRVYLQYAGTCNGLNQVDDHNEQVGYIDFNAVPEGSEKDDVGYGVAYGRGYIVGPKYMTSRKSDKGEMLEIEVFKWTGDTVRVACEWNAFNFWGGFEARFRVGERAMAMSKGYEL
;
A
#
# COMPACT_ATOMS: atom_id res chain seq x y z
N MET A 1 5.56 5.11 -36.83
CA MET A 1 4.48 5.10 -35.82
C MET A 1 4.72 3.94 -34.88
N ASP A 2 4.55 4.12 -33.58
CA ASP A 2 4.67 3.02 -32.64
C ASP A 2 3.45 2.10 -32.68
N ALA A 3 3.71 0.78 -32.62
CA ALA A 3 2.64 -0.18 -32.42
C ALA A 3 2.06 0.06 -31.03
N ALA A 4 0.78 0.42 -30.97
CA ALA A 4 0.07 0.60 -29.71
C ALA A 4 0.18 -0.68 -28.85
N PHE A 5 0.21 -0.51 -27.53
CA PHE A 5 0.13 -1.65 -26.61
C PHE A 5 -1.15 -2.45 -26.92
N PRO A 6 -1.09 -3.79 -27.05
CA PRO A 6 -2.28 -4.60 -27.31
C PRO A 6 -3.35 -4.31 -26.26
N LYS A 7 -4.56 -3.99 -26.72
CA LYS A 7 -5.68 -3.76 -25.81
C LYS A 7 -6.08 -5.09 -25.18
N ARG A 8 -6.36 -5.10 -23.88
CA ARG A 8 -7.00 -6.25 -23.24
C ARG A 8 -8.29 -6.56 -24.02
N PRO A 9 -8.59 -7.84 -24.33
CA PRO A 9 -9.79 -8.18 -25.06
C PRO A 9 -11.04 -7.65 -24.38
N ALA A 10 -12.03 -7.26 -25.17
CA ALA A 10 -13.38 -7.05 -24.65
C ALA A 10 -13.96 -8.41 -24.18
N PHE A 11 -14.92 -8.38 -23.26
CA PHE A 11 -15.61 -9.57 -22.78
C PHE A 11 -16.19 -10.39 -23.95
N VAL A 12 -16.05 -11.73 -23.91
CA VAL A 12 -16.64 -12.60 -24.94
C VAL A 12 -18.14 -12.44 -24.90
N ARG A 13 -18.78 -12.36 -26.08
CA ARG A 13 -20.23 -12.29 -26.20
C ARG A 13 -20.76 -13.44 -27.04
N TYR A 14 -21.78 -14.11 -26.53
CA TYR A 14 -22.54 -15.11 -27.26
C TYR A 14 -24.03 -14.86 -27.00
N GLY A 15 -24.72 -14.24 -27.97
CA GLY A 15 -26.10 -13.79 -27.78
C GLY A 15 -26.24 -12.82 -26.58
N PRO A 16 -27.13 -13.11 -25.60
CA PRO A 16 -27.31 -12.28 -24.41
C PRO A 16 -26.24 -12.50 -23.32
N TYR A 17 -25.39 -13.52 -23.49
CA TYR A 17 -24.38 -13.93 -22.51
C TYR A 17 -23.05 -13.22 -22.74
N THR A 18 -22.41 -12.81 -21.65
CA THR A 18 -21.04 -12.29 -21.59
C THR A 18 -20.16 -13.22 -20.76
N TYR A 19 -18.91 -13.45 -21.16
CA TYR A 19 -17.89 -14.04 -20.29
C TYR A 19 -16.85 -12.98 -19.91
N ASP A 20 -16.72 -12.74 -18.61
CA ASP A 20 -15.81 -11.75 -18.01
C ASP A 20 -15.00 -12.35 -16.85
N ASP A 21 -14.28 -11.51 -16.10
CA ASP A 21 -13.46 -11.93 -14.96
C ASP A 21 -14.28 -12.56 -13.80
N TYR A 22 -15.62 -12.52 -13.87
CA TYR A 22 -16.56 -13.13 -12.93
C TYR A 22 -17.33 -14.33 -13.53
N GLY A 23 -16.96 -14.78 -14.74
CA GLY A 23 -17.57 -15.91 -15.43
C GLY A 23 -18.73 -15.49 -16.36
N VAL A 24 -19.74 -16.35 -16.49
CA VAL A 24 -20.90 -16.08 -17.36
C VAL A 24 -21.86 -15.10 -16.68
N THR A 25 -22.15 -14.00 -17.39
CA THR A 25 -23.12 -12.98 -17.01
C THR A 25 -24.16 -12.77 -18.11
N VAL A 26 -25.35 -12.31 -17.75
CA VAL A 26 -26.40 -11.90 -18.70
C VAL A 26 -26.73 -10.45 -18.43
N SER A 27 -26.52 -9.57 -19.41
CA SER A 27 -26.66 -8.11 -19.22
C SER A 27 -25.89 -7.59 -17.98
N ASN A 28 -24.66 -8.06 -17.77
CA ASN A 28 -23.82 -7.80 -16.58
C ASN A 28 -24.41 -8.26 -15.24
N ILE A 29 -25.32 -9.23 -15.24
CA ILE A 29 -25.89 -9.86 -14.03
C ILE A 29 -25.37 -11.30 -13.95
N PRO A 30 -24.64 -11.69 -12.90
CA PRO A 30 -24.18 -13.07 -12.72
C PRO A 30 -25.34 -14.02 -12.38
N ARG A 31 -25.12 -15.32 -12.59
CA ARG A 31 -26.06 -16.38 -12.20
C ARG A 31 -26.23 -16.39 -10.68
N ALA A 32 -27.47 -16.47 -10.22
CA ALA A 32 -27.81 -16.60 -8.82
C ALA A 32 -27.41 -17.99 -8.30
N SER A 33 -26.74 -18.04 -7.14
CA SER A 33 -26.46 -19.32 -6.48
C SER A 33 -27.74 -19.96 -5.95
N SER A 34 -27.75 -21.27 -5.73
CA SER A 34 -28.87 -21.97 -5.10
C SER A 34 -29.21 -21.43 -3.70
N GLN A 35 -28.23 -20.89 -2.97
CA GLN A 35 -28.45 -20.17 -1.71
C GLN A 35 -29.16 -18.81 -1.92
N THR A 36 -28.81 -18.09 -2.98
CA THR A 36 -29.46 -16.83 -3.35
C THR A 36 -30.92 -17.04 -3.77
N LEU A 37 -31.20 -18.13 -4.49
CA LEU A 37 -32.57 -18.53 -4.82
C LEU A 37 -33.33 -19.04 -3.59
N ALA A 38 -32.69 -19.79 -2.69
CA ALA A 38 -33.30 -20.25 -1.43
C ALA A 38 -33.70 -19.11 -0.48
N THR A 39 -32.93 -18.01 -0.43
CA THR A 39 -33.29 -16.83 0.37
C THR A 39 -34.33 -15.94 -0.30
N LEU A 40 -34.50 -16.02 -1.62
CA LEU A 40 -35.56 -15.35 -2.37
C LEU A 40 -36.89 -16.13 -2.30
N PHE A 41 -36.81 -17.46 -2.30
CA PHE A 41 -37.94 -18.39 -2.29
C PHE A 41 -37.84 -19.35 -1.08
N PRO A 42 -37.97 -18.84 0.16
CA PRO A 42 -37.89 -19.67 1.35
C PRO A 42 -39.02 -20.72 1.36
N ARG A 43 -38.72 -21.92 1.89
CA ARG A 43 -39.74 -22.98 2.06
C ARG A 43 -40.78 -22.60 3.10
N ASP A 44 -40.35 -21.94 4.17
CA ASP A 44 -41.20 -21.44 5.25
C ASP A 44 -41.23 -19.89 5.22
N PRO A 45 -42.39 -19.25 5.04
CA PRO A 45 -42.48 -17.80 4.75
C PRO A 45 -42.27 -16.88 5.96
N VAL A 46 -41.57 -17.34 7.00
CA VAL A 46 -41.41 -16.65 8.29
C VAL A 46 -40.59 -15.35 8.18
N THR A 47 -39.79 -15.20 7.13
CA THR A 47 -39.04 -13.98 6.81
C THR A 47 -39.32 -13.51 5.39
N ALA A 48 -40.01 -12.37 5.26
CA ALA A 48 -40.16 -11.70 3.97
C ALA A 48 -38.78 -11.26 3.43
N PRO A 49 -38.46 -11.49 2.13
CA PRO A 49 -37.17 -11.12 1.57
C PRO A 49 -36.97 -9.59 1.63
N SER A 50 -35.85 -9.16 2.21
CA SER A 50 -35.58 -7.75 2.54
C SER A 50 -35.48 -6.81 1.31
N ARG A 51 -35.38 -7.37 0.11
CA ARG A 51 -35.43 -6.66 -1.18
C ARG A 51 -36.17 -7.51 -2.21
N ARG A 52 -37.13 -6.90 -2.91
CA ARG A 52 -37.77 -7.52 -4.08
C ARG A 52 -36.84 -7.43 -5.29
N PRO A 53 -36.66 -8.49 -6.09
CA PRO A 53 -35.86 -8.44 -7.31
C PRO A 53 -36.54 -7.57 -8.39
N VAL A 54 -35.72 -6.93 -9.23
CA VAL A 54 -36.18 -6.09 -10.34
C VAL A 54 -36.36 -6.91 -11.62
N LYS A 55 -37.27 -6.50 -12.54
CA LYS A 55 -37.59 -7.23 -13.79
C LYS A 55 -36.35 -7.73 -14.54
N ARG A 56 -35.36 -6.85 -14.74
CA ARG A 56 -34.09 -7.16 -15.43
C ARG A 56 -33.29 -8.29 -14.76
N TRP A 57 -33.30 -8.36 -13.43
CA TRP A 57 -32.59 -9.42 -12.71
C TRP A 57 -33.30 -10.76 -12.86
N ILE A 58 -34.64 -10.79 -12.76
CA ILE A 58 -35.43 -12.01 -12.91
C ILE A 58 -35.26 -12.58 -14.33
N ILE A 59 -35.37 -11.71 -15.35
CA ILE A 59 -35.09 -12.06 -16.75
C ILE A 59 -33.69 -12.66 -16.92
N ALA A 60 -32.66 -12.03 -16.34
CA ALA A 60 -31.30 -12.55 -16.44
C ALA A 60 -31.16 -13.94 -15.81
N GLN A 61 -31.86 -14.23 -14.70
CA GLN A 61 -31.85 -15.57 -14.11
C GLN A 61 -32.58 -16.60 -14.97
N LEU A 62 -33.76 -16.26 -15.51
CA LEU A 62 -34.50 -17.12 -16.43
C LEU A 62 -33.62 -17.48 -17.66
N GLN A 63 -32.93 -16.48 -18.23
CA GLN A 63 -31.95 -16.69 -19.31
C GLN A 63 -30.77 -17.57 -18.87
N HIS A 64 -30.19 -17.34 -17.69
CA HIS A 64 -29.09 -18.17 -17.16
C HIS A 64 -29.40 -19.66 -17.03
N PHE A 65 -30.66 -20.02 -16.74
CA PHE A 65 -31.11 -21.40 -16.62
C PHE A 65 -31.80 -21.93 -17.89
N GLY A 66 -31.84 -21.15 -18.98
CA GLY A 66 -32.48 -21.54 -20.23
C GLY A 66 -34.00 -21.61 -20.19
N ILE A 67 -34.64 -20.98 -19.20
CA ILE A 67 -36.09 -20.98 -18.99
C ILE A 67 -36.75 -19.99 -19.98
N PRO A 68 -37.69 -20.42 -20.82
CA PRO A 68 -38.42 -19.52 -21.71
C PRO A 68 -39.37 -18.60 -20.93
N TYR A 69 -39.49 -17.35 -21.35
CA TYR A 69 -40.34 -16.34 -20.71
C TYR A 69 -40.83 -15.32 -21.74
N GLU A 70 -41.97 -14.68 -21.48
CA GLU A 70 -42.49 -13.62 -22.35
C GLU A 70 -41.97 -12.24 -21.92
N PRO A 71 -41.33 -11.45 -22.82
CA PRO A 71 -40.83 -10.12 -22.46
C PRO A 71 -41.91 -9.15 -21.95
N ALA A 72 -43.17 -9.38 -22.33
CA ALA A 72 -44.34 -8.60 -21.91
C ALA A 72 -44.72 -8.83 -20.43
N ASP A 73 -44.35 -9.97 -19.83
CA ASP A 73 -44.81 -10.37 -18.50
C ASP A 73 -44.47 -9.36 -17.40
N THR A 74 -45.36 -9.24 -16.42
CA THR A 74 -45.13 -8.42 -15.23
C THR A 74 -44.03 -9.00 -14.33
N VAL A 75 -43.49 -8.18 -13.44
CA VAL A 75 -42.53 -8.62 -12.40
C VAL A 75 -43.09 -9.79 -11.58
N GLY A 76 -44.40 -9.78 -11.30
CA GLY A 76 -45.06 -10.86 -10.55
C GLY A 76 -45.04 -12.19 -11.32
N GLN A 77 -45.50 -12.18 -12.57
CA GLN A 77 -45.54 -13.38 -13.42
C GLN A 77 -44.14 -13.99 -13.60
N LEU A 78 -43.13 -13.17 -13.94
CA LEU A 78 -41.74 -13.64 -14.10
C LEU A 78 -41.14 -14.18 -12.80
N LEU A 79 -41.51 -13.61 -11.65
CA LEU A 79 -41.03 -14.09 -10.35
C LEU A 79 -41.67 -15.42 -9.97
N THR A 80 -42.98 -15.58 -10.20
CA THR A 80 -43.70 -16.85 -9.99
C THR A 80 -43.19 -17.95 -10.92
N LEU A 81 -42.84 -17.63 -12.17
CA LEU A 81 -42.19 -18.56 -13.08
C LEU A 81 -40.83 -19.01 -12.52
N LEU A 82 -39.95 -18.08 -12.13
CA LEU A 82 -38.64 -18.41 -11.57
C LEU A 82 -38.76 -19.23 -10.25
N GLU A 83 -39.77 -18.95 -9.42
CA GLU A 83 -40.08 -19.71 -8.20
C GLU A 83 -40.49 -21.16 -8.50
N LYS A 84 -41.37 -21.36 -9.50
CA LYS A 84 -41.82 -22.68 -9.96
C LYS A 84 -40.63 -23.51 -10.45
N GLU A 85 -39.88 -23.00 -11.42
CA GLU A 85 -38.75 -23.72 -12.03
C GLU A 85 -37.60 -23.98 -11.02
N TYR A 86 -37.43 -23.10 -10.03
CA TYR A 86 -36.52 -23.34 -8.90
C TYR A 86 -36.99 -24.50 -8.00
N ARG A 87 -38.29 -24.58 -7.69
CA ARG A 87 -38.86 -25.68 -6.89
C ARG A 87 -38.86 -27.03 -7.62
N GLU A 88 -39.03 -27.00 -8.95
CA GLU A 88 -38.95 -28.19 -9.81
C GLU A 88 -37.50 -28.65 -10.07
N GLY A 89 -36.50 -27.86 -9.65
CA GLY A 89 -35.07 -28.21 -9.74
C GLY A 89 -34.39 -27.84 -11.05
N HIS A 90 -35.10 -27.19 -11.98
CA HIS A 90 -34.56 -26.76 -13.28
C HIS A 90 -33.55 -25.62 -13.16
N CYS A 91 -33.60 -24.83 -12.08
CA CYS A 91 -32.58 -23.83 -11.73
C CYS A 91 -31.29 -24.46 -11.13
N SER A 92 -30.77 -25.53 -11.75
CA SER A 92 -29.52 -26.17 -11.36
C SER A 92 -28.34 -25.72 -12.22
N TYR A 93 -27.16 -25.68 -11.63
CA TYR A 93 -25.89 -25.41 -12.34
C TYR A 93 -25.48 -26.61 -13.21
N ASP A 94 -25.94 -27.81 -12.85
CA ASP A 94 -25.53 -29.09 -13.47
C ASP A 94 -26.35 -29.44 -14.74
N SER A 95 -27.21 -28.53 -15.20
CA SER A 95 -28.00 -28.73 -16.43
C SER A 95 -27.07 -28.83 -17.66
N PRO A 96 -27.22 -29.84 -18.54
CA PRO A 96 -26.33 -30.03 -19.69
C PRO A 96 -26.22 -28.81 -20.61
N SER A 97 -27.33 -28.08 -20.83
CA SER A 97 -27.34 -26.85 -21.65
C SER A 97 -26.54 -25.71 -21.02
N VAL A 98 -26.62 -25.58 -19.70
CA VAL A 98 -25.89 -24.59 -18.90
C VAL A 98 -24.38 -24.90 -18.92
N LEU A 99 -24.00 -26.15 -18.67
CA LEU A 99 -22.61 -26.61 -18.72
C LEU A 99 -22.00 -26.44 -20.12
N GLN A 100 -22.76 -26.73 -21.18
CA GLN A 100 -22.30 -26.56 -22.56
C GLN A 100 -22.09 -25.09 -22.92
N LEU A 101 -22.96 -24.18 -22.46
CA LEU A 101 -22.82 -22.75 -22.68
C LEU A 101 -21.62 -22.18 -21.90
N ASP A 102 -21.51 -22.50 -20.61
CA ASP A 102 -20.41 -22.07 -19.75
C ASP A 102 -19.05 -22.54 -20.32
N LYS A 103 -18.97 -23.80 -20.78
CA LYS A 103 -17.79 -24.34 -21.47
C LYS A 103 -17.50 -23.59 -22.78
N THR A 104 -18.48 -23.42 -23.65
CA THR A 104 -18.29 -22.75 -24.96
C THR A 104 -17.73 -21.34 -24.79
N LEU A 105 -18.30 -20.58 -23.85
CA LEU A 105 -17.85 -19.23 -23.54
C LEU A 105 -16.47 -19.19 -22.88
N TYR A 106 -16.14 -20.17 -22.02
CA TYR A 106 -14.83 -20.32 -21.42
C TYR A 106 -13.75 -20.67 -22.46
N ASP A 107 -14.03 -21.59 -23.37
CA ASP A 107 -13.12 -22.00 -24.45
C ASP A 107 -12.83 -20.78 -25.35
N MET A 108 -13.88 -20.04 -25.76
CA MET A 108 -13.73 -18.78 -26.52
C MET A 108 -12.93 -17.72 -25.75
N TYR A 109 -13.14 -17.57 -24.44
CA TYR A 109 -12.41 -16.62 -23.61
C TYR A 109 -10.94 -17.00 -23.49
N THR A 110 -10.65 -18.29 -23.33
CA THR A 110 -9.30 -18.84 -23.21
C THR A 110 -8.52 -18.61 -24.50
N THR A 111 -9.04 -18.99 -25.66
CA THR A 111 -8.40 -18.73 -26.97
C THR A 111 -8.14 -17.24 -27.20
N MET A 112 -9.07 -16.38 -26.79
CA MET A 112 -8.92 -14.92 -26.95
C MET A 112 -7.90 -14.32 -25.95
N GLN A 113 -7.77 -14.87 -24.75
CA GLN A 113 -6.70 -14.52 -23.82
C GLN A 113 -5.34 -15.00 -24.32
N GLU A 114 -5.23 -16.23 -24.83
CA GLU A 114 -4.01 -16.78 -25.44
C GLU A 114 -3.51 -15.88 -26.58
N ALA A 115 -4.40 -15.54 -27.52
CA ALA A 115 -4.07 -14.63 -28.62
C ALA A 115 -3.64 -13.23 -28.13
N TYR A 116 -4.23 -12.72 -27.05
CA TYR A 116 -3.80 -11.46 -26.42
C TYR A 116 -2.44 -11.58 -25.72
N HIS A 117 -2.19 -12.68 -25.01
CA HIS A 117 -0.90 -12.97 -24.38
C HIS A 117 0.22 -13.10 -25.42
N GLU A 118 -0.06 -13.75 -26.55
CA GLU A 118 0.87 -13.83 -27.67
C GLU A 118 1.14 -12.44 -28.28
N GLN A 119 0.10 -11.67 -28.61
CA GLN A 119 0.26 -10.29 -29.12
C GLN A 119 1.05 -9.41 -28.14
N LYS A 120 0.81 -9.54 -26.83
CA LYS A 120 1.54 -8.85 -25.77
C LYS A 120 3.01 -9.28 -25.71
N ALA A 121 3.31 -10.56 -25.89
CA ALA A 121 4.68 -11.08 -25.97
C ALA A 121 5.40 -10.56 -27.22
N GLN A 122 4.77 -10.65 -28.40
CA GLN A 122 5.31 -10.09 -29.65
C GLN A 122 5.55 -8.57 -29.55
N TRP A 123 4.63 -7.83 -28.93
CA TRP A 123 4.80 -6.39 -28.69
C TRP A 123 5.96 -6.09 -27.74
N ARG A 124 6.10 -6.85 -26.63
CA ARG A 124 7.24 -6.74 -25.71
C ARG A 124 8.56 -6.94 -26.45
N LEU A 125 8.68 -8.02 -27.23
CA LEU A 125 9.88 -8.30 -28.04
C LEU A 125 10.20 -7.17 -29.03
N ARG A 126 9.20 -6.67 -29.77
CA ARG A 126 9.38 -5.57 -30.73
C ARG A 126 9.75 -4.25 -30.05
N LYS A 127 9.24 -3.96 -28.85
CA LYS A 127 9.58 -2.74 -28.10
C LYS A 127 10.93 -2.86 -27.41
N PHE A 128 11.27 -4.03 -26.88
CA PHE A 128 12.60 -4.35 -26.34
C PHE A 128 13.68 -4.15 -27.42
N ALA A 129 13.49 -4.73 -28.62
CA ALA A 129 14.43 -4.61 -29.74
C ALA A 129 14.59 -3.19 -30.33
N ARG A 130 13.89 -2.18 -29.80
CA ARG A 130 14.01 -0.76 -30.15
C ARG A 130 14.69 0.08 -29.07
N GLN A 131 14.97 -0.50 -27.90
CA GLN A 131 15.75 0.18 -26.88
C GLN A 131 17.18 0.39 -27.41
N VAL A 132 17.79 1.54 -27.09
CA VAL A 132 19.07 1.94 -27.69
C VAL A 132 20.25 1.48 -26.84
N THR A 133 20.13 1.58 -25.52
CA THR A 133 21.21 1.19 -24.60
C THR A 133 20.89 -0.09 -23.82
N PRO A 134 21.91 -0.83 -23.36
CA PRO A 134 21.71 -1.96 -22.44
C PRO A 134 20.95 -1.56 -21.16
N SER A 135 21.09 -0.30 -20.71
CA SER A 135 20.36 0.24 -19.55
C SER A 135 18.85 0.33 -19.82
N ASP A 136 18.46 0.84 -20.99
CA ASP A 136 17.05 0.96 -21.40
C ASP A 136 16.40 -0.43 -21.56
N GLU A 137 17.15 -1.39 -22.11
CA GLU A 137 16.73 -2.80 -22.20
C GLU A 137 16.50 -3.43 -20.83
N ALA A 138 17.43 -3.25 -19.90
CA ALA A 138 17.33 -3.75 -18.53
C ALA A 138 16.21 -3.06 -17.71
N LEU A 139 15.92 -1.79 -17.98
CA LEU A 139 14.78 -1.08 -17.39
C LEU A 139 13.44 -1.50 -17.99
N PHE A 140 13.38 -1.78 -19.29
CA PHE A 140 12.14 -2.14 -19.97
C PHE A 140 11.71 -3.59 -19.67
N ASP A 141 12.64 -4.55 -19.74
CA ASP A 141 12.34 -5.96 -19.50
C ASP A 141 13.59 -6.72 -19.03
N PRO A 142 13.83 -6.81 -17.70
CA PRO A 142 15.01 -7.48 -17.15
C PRO A 142 15.15 -8.95 -17.61
N SER A 143 14.06 -9.64 -17.95
CA SER A 143 14.11 -11.05 -18.37
C SER A 143 14.61 -11.17 -19.82
N LEU A 144 14.13 -10.30 -20.71
CA LEU A 144 14.64 -10.22 -22.09
C LEU A 144 16.08 -9.72 -22.14
N PHE A 145 16.46 -8.80 -21.25
CA PHE A 145 17.85 -8.36 -21.09
C PHE A 145 18.80 -9.52 -20.76
N MET A 146 18.49 -10.31 -19.73
CA MET A 146 19.31 -11.49 -19.41
C MET A 146 19.36 -12.51 -20.56
N ALA A 147 18.21 -12.76 -21.22
CA ALA A 147 18.14 -13.65 -22.37
C ALA A 147 18.97 -13.16 -23.57
N LYS A 148 19.08 -11.85 -23.77
CA LYS A 148 19.92 -11.25 -24.82
C LYS A 148 21.41 -11.45 -24.51
N TYR A 149 21.87 -11.02 -23.34
CA TYR A 149 23.29 -10.90 -23.02
C TYR A 149 23.95 -12.11 -22.36
N PHE A 150 23.20 -12.91 -21.58
CA PHE A 150 23.80 -13.90 -20.67
C PHE A 150 23.30 -15.34 -20.83
N LEU A 151 22.22 -15.58 -21.59
CA LEU A 151 21.64 -16.93 -21.75
C LEU A 151 21.56 -17.38 -23.22
N THR A 152 21.74 -18.67 -23.47
CA THR A 152 21.46 -19.31 -24.77
C THR A 152 20.00 -19.13 -25.21
N LYS A 153 19.76 -19.04 -26.53
CA LYS A 153 18.40 -18.87 -27.09
C LYS A 153 17.51 -20.10 -26.94
N GLU A 154 18.11 -21.30 -26.94
CA GLU A 154 17.38 -22.57 -27.06
C GLU A 154 16.92 -23.09 -25.70
N ASN A 155 17.81 -23.08 -24.70
CA ASN A 155 17.58 -23.73 -23.41
C ASN A 155 17.63 -22.78 -22.20
N GLY A 156 17.88 -21.47 -22.40
CA GLY A 156 17.99 -20.51 -21.30
C GLY A 156 19.20 -20.76 -20.37
N VAL A 157 20.16 -21.58 -20.79
CA VAL A 157 21.39 -21.91 -20.04
C VAL A 157 22.40 -20.75 -20.13
N PRO A 158 23.17 -20.43 -19.08
CA PRO A 158 24.23 -19.41 -19.10
C PRO A 158 25.20 -19.56 -20.28
N ASP A 159 25.54 -18.44 -20.92
CA ASP A 159 26.36 -18.39 -22.13
C ASP A 159 27.40 -17.25 -22.05
N LYS A 160 28.63 -17.62 -21.67
CA LYS A 160 29.75 -16.68 -21.57
C LYS A 160 30.19 -16.07 -22.91
N SER A 161 29.83 -16.66 -24.04
CA SER A 161 30.30 -16.20 -25.35
C SER A 161 29.57 -14.95 -25.84
N LYS A 162 28.34 -14.71 -25.36
CA LYS A 162 27.49 -13.58 -25.74
C LYS A 162 27.97 -12.22 -25.23
N GLN A 163 28.53 -12.21 -24.03
CA GLN A 163 28.95 -10.99 -23.33
C GLN A 163 30.17 -11.32 -22.48
N THR A 164 31.36 -11.11 -23.03
CA THR A 164 32.63 -11.48 -22.38
C THR A 164 33.01 -10.50 -21.27
N GLU A 165 32.84 -9.20 -21.52
CA GLU A 165 33.11 -8.13 -20.56
C GLU A 165 31.86 -7.78 -19.74
N ALA A 166 32.05 -7.32 -18.51
CA ALA A 166 30.94 -6.86 -17.68
C ALA A 166 30.31 -5.57 -18.24
N LEU A 167 28.98 -5.49 -18.20
CA LEU A 167 28.21 -4.33 -18.63
C LEU A 167 28.04 -3.34 -17.48
N VAL A 168 28.25 -2.06 -17.78
CA VAL A 168 27.87 -0.93 -16.93
C VAL A 168 26.49 -0.43 -17.38
N LEU A 169 25.54 -0.40 -16.45
CA LEU A 169 24.16 0.01 -16.66
C LEU A 169 23.84 1.22 -15.77
N HIS A 170 23.07 2.17 -16.28
CA HIS A 170 22.71 3.38 -15.54
C HIS A 170 21.27 3.30 -15.03
N ASN A 171 21.07 3.63 -13.75
CA ASN A 171 19.79 3.65 -13.03
C ASN A 171 19.03 2.31 -12.95
N VAL A 172 19.71 1.16 -13.10
CA VAL A 172 19.09 -0.18 -13.06
C VAL A 172 19.14 -0.81 -11.66
N TYR A 173 18.18 -0.50 -10.80
CA TYR A 173 18.15 -0.97 -9.39
C TYR A 173 16.83 -1.64 -8.96
N ASN A 174 16.04 -2.17 -9.91
CA ASN A 174 14.76 -2.79 -9.60
C ASN A 174 14.92 -4.25 -9.09
N GLN A 175 14.00 -4.69 -8.21
CA GLN A 175 14.07 -6.02 -7.58
C GLN A 175 13.95 -7.19 -8.57
N GLN A 176 13.23 -7.00 -9.70
CA GLN A 176 13.11 -8.03 -10.73
C GLN A 176 14.45 -8.29 -11.43
N PHE A 177 15.24 -7.24 -11.70
CA PHE A 177 16.60 -7.35 -12.23
C PHE A 177 17.51 -8.13 -11.28
N VAL A 178 17.47 -7.83 -9.97
CA VAL A 178 18.19 -8.58 -8.93
C VAL A 178 17.82 -10.05 -8.94
N SER A 179 16.51 -10.36 -8.92
CA SER A 179 16.01 -11.74 -8.92
C SER A 179 16.44 -12.51 -10.17
N ASN A 180 16.41 -11.87 -11.34
CA ASN A 180 16.84 -12.48 -12.60
C ASN A 180 18.36 -12.68 -12.66
N ALA A 181 19.16 -11.74 -12.15
CA ALA A 181 20.61 -11.88 -12.13
C ALA A 181 21.06 -13.03 -11.20
N LEU A 182 20.45 -13.11 -10.00
CA LEU A 182 20.71 -14.20 -9.04
C LEU A 182 20.32 -15.59 -9.57
N SER A 183 19.38 -15.70 -10.52
CA SER A 183 18.99 -16.99 -11.09
C SER A 183 19.98 -17.55 -12.12
N ILE A 184 21.07 -16.83 -12.44
CA ILE A 184 22.02 -17.19 -13.50
C ILE A 184 23.37 -17.59 -12.88
N PRO A 185 23.71 -18.90 -12.84
CA PRO A 185 24.96 -19.37 -12.25
C PRO A 185 26.21 -18.71 -12.87
N GLY A 186 27.11 -18.23 -12.00
CA GLY A 186 28.38 -17.61 -12.39
C GLY A 186 28.30 -16.14 -12.80
N LEU A 187 27.12 -15.54 -12.79
CA LEU A 187 26.91 -14.12 -13.04
C LEU A 187 26.98 -13.32 -11.73
N ASN A 188 27.86 -12.31 -11.69
CA ASN A 188 27.97 -11.37 -10.58
C ASN A 188 27.33 -10.03 -10.96
N PHE A 189 26.82 -9.31 -9.96
CA PHE A 189 26.34 -7.95 -10.12
C PHE A 189 26.65 -7.10 -8.89
N HIS A 190 26.77 -5.79 -9.11
CA HIS A 190 26.90 -4.77 -8.09
C HIS A 190 25.92 -3.64 -8.44
N ILE A 191 25.05 -3.28 -7.51
CA ILE A 191 24.05 -2.24 -7.71
C ILE A 191 24.32 -1.12 -6.71
N SER A 192 24.60 0.07 -7.23
CA SER A 192 24.60 1.31 -6.47
C SER A 192 23.86 2.38 -7.27
N HIS A 193 23.30 3.40 -6.61
CA HIS A 193 22.76 4.53 -7.35
C HIS A 193 23.92 5.50 -7.68
N PRO A 194 24.18 5.84 -8.95
CA PRO A 194 23.39 5.59 -10.16
C PRO A 194 23.90 4.47 -11.10
N ALA A 195 25.01 3.79 -10.79
CA ALA A 195 25.61 2.78 -11.67
C ALA A 195 25.47 1.34 -11.16
N THR A 196 25.07 0.44 -12.06
CA THR A 196 24.96 -1.01 -11.82
C THR A 196 25.88 -1.76 -12.77
N VAL A 197 26.72 -2.64 -12.24
CA VAL A 197 27.60 -3.50 -13.03
C VAL A 197 27.07 -4.92 -13.01
N ILE A 198 27.08 -5.60 -14.15
CA ILE A 198 26.69 -7.01 -14.27
C ILE A 198 27.61 -7.75 -15.25
N GLY A 199 28.13 -8.91 -14.88
CA GLY A 199 29.04 -9.68 -15.72
C GLY A 199 29.53 -10.95 -15.08
N TRP A 200 30.29 -11.76 -15.82
CA TRP A 200 30.81 -13.03 -15.33
C TRP A 200 31.89 -12.81 -14.28
N ALA A 201 31.97 -13.72 -13.30
CA ALA A 201 32.87 -13.59 -12.14
C ALA A 201 34.36 -13.37 -12.50
N ASP A 202 34.81 -13.85 -13.66
CA ASP A 202 36.17 -13.71 -14.19
C ASP A 202 36.47 -12.35 -14.86
N THR A 203 35.46 -11.60 -15.29
CA THR A 203 35.63 -10.24 -15.85
C THR A 203 35.00 -9.13 -15.00
N PHE A 204 34.35 -9.51 -13.89
CA PHE A 204 33.57 -8.62 -13.04
C PHE A 204 34.36 -7.44 -12.44
N GLU A 205 35.58 -7.66 -11.95
CA GLU A 205 36.40 -6.58 -11.34
C GLU A 205 36.75 -5.47 -12.33
N LYS A 206 37.04 -5.81 -13.60
CA LYS A 206 37.23 -4.81 -14.67
C LYS A 206 35.93 -4.01 -14.92
N GLY A 207 34.79 -4.68 -14.79
CA GLY A 207 33.47 -4.04 -14.82
C GLY A 207 33.26 -3.06 -13.68
N LEU A 208 33.70 -3.39 -12.47
CA LEU A 208 33.65 -2.47 -11.32
C LEU A 208 34.55 -1.25 -11.53
N ASP A 209 35.74 -1.42 -12.11
CA ASP A 209 36.62 -0.30 -12.46
C ASP A 209 35.98 0.63 -13.50
N ALA A 210 35.39 0.06 -14.56
CA ALA A 210 34.68 0.82 -15.59
C ALA A 210 33.41 1.50 -15.05
N GLY A 211 32.64 0.80 -14.22
CA GLY A 211 31.43 1.32 -13.57
C GLY A 211 31.75 2.48 -12.64
N PHE A 212 32.78 2.34 -11.81
CA PHE A 212 33.29 3.39 -10.94
C PHE A 212 33.77 4.61 -11.74
N ALA A 213 34.54 4.39 -12.82
CA ALA A 213 35.01 5.48 -13.68
C ALA A 213 33.86 6.26 -14.34
N SER A 214 32.82 5.56 -14.81
CA SER A 214 31.65 6.17 -15.48
C SER A 214 30.87 7.16 -14.61
N LEU A 215 31.05 7.12 -13.29
CA LEU A 215 30.41 8.06 -12.35
C LEU A 215 30.95 9.48 -12.49
N ALA A 216 32.16 9.67 -12.98
CA ALA A 216 32.75 11.00 -13.19
C ALA A 216 32.19 11.71 -14.43
N ASP A 217 31.86 10.95 -15.48
CA ASP A 217 31.49 11.49 -16.79
C ASP A 217 30.01 11.89 -16.89
N ASN A 218 29.13 11.22 -16.13
CA ASN A 218 27.68 11.29 -16.32
C ASN A 218 26.94 12.14 -15.26
N HIS A 219 27.65 12.76 -14.31
CA HIS A 219 27.03 13.42 -13.17
C HIS A 219 27.62 14.80 -12.86
N ILE A 220 26.80 15.64 -12.19
CA ILE A 220 27.24 16.94 -11.69
C ILE A 220 28.41 16.72 -10.72
N GLN A 221 29.56 17.35 -10.98
CA GLN A 221 30.84 17.08 -10.31
C GLN A 221 30.78 17.08 -8.78
N ALA A 222 29.92 17.91 -8.17
CA ALA A 222 29.73 17.98 -6.72
C ALA A 222 29.21 16.68 -6.09
N TYR A 223 28.49 15.83 -6.84
CA TYR A 223 27.91 14.58 -6.35
C TYR A 223 28.83 13.37 -6.58
N VAL A 224 29.77 13.46 -7.52
CA VAL A 224 30.65 12.36 -7.95
C VAL A 224 31.34 11.67 -6.77
N PRO A 225 31.95 12.37 -5.79
CA PRO A 225 32.57 11.72 -4.64
C PRO A 225 31.57 10.90 -3.79
N THR A 226 30.31 11.34 -3.72
CA THR A 226 29.25 10.63 -2.96
C THR A 226 28.81 9.36 -3.69
N PHE A 227 28.63 9.43 -5.02
CA PHE A 227 28.28 8.26 -5.83
C PHE A 227 29.42 7.24 -5.85
N GLU A 228 30.67 7.70 -6.00
CA GLU A 228 31.86 6.84 -5.96
C GLU A 228 32.01 6.14 -4.60
N ALA A 229 31.81 6.87 -3.50
CA ALA A 229 31.80 6.27 -2.16
C ALA A 229 30.67 5.24 -1.97
N ASN A 230 29.46 5.54 -2.45
CA ASN A 230 28.31 4.62 -2.41
C ASN A 230 28.48 3.40 -3.32
N PHE A 231 29.26 3.50 -4.39
CA PHE A 231 29.56 2.41 -5.32
C PHE A 231 30.64 1.50 -4.71
N ASP A 232 31.85 2.01 -4.52
CA ASP A 232 32.94 1.25 -3.91
C ASP A 232 33.82 2.17 -3.06
N PHE A 233 33.64 2.06 -1.74
CA PHE A 233 34.39 2.86 -0.77
C PHE A 233 35.91 2.60 -0.81
N ARG A 234 36.37 1.42 -1.27
CA ARG A 234 37.80 1.13 -1.43
C ARG A 234 38.35 1.86 -2.65
N ARG A 235 37.69 1.74 -3.81
CA ARG A 235 38.06 2.45 -5.04
C ARG A 235 38.01 3.97 -4.84
N PHE A 236 37.01 4.47 -4.11
CA PHE A 236 36.93 5.86 -3.64
C PHE A 236 38.15 6.28 -2.81
N LEU A 237 38.49 5.54 -1.75
CA LEU A 237 39.68 5.85 -0.93
C LEU A 237 40.97 5.78 -1.75
N THR A 238 41.11 4.80 -2.67
CA THR A 238 42.26 4.67 -3.57
C THR A 238 42.38 5.83 -4.56
N LYS A 239 41.26 6.38 -5.04
CA LYS A 239 41.24 7.54 -5.94
C LYS A 239 41.74 8.79 -5.22
N TYR A 240 41.12 9.14 -4.09
CA TYR A 240 41.34 10.42 -3.41
C TYR A 240 42.50 10.42 -2.40
N PHE A 241 42.72 9.34 -1.66
CA PHE A 241 43.54 9.39 -0.43
C PHE A 241 44.74 8.43 -0.39
N LEU A 242 44.78 7.37 -1.20
CA LEU A 242 45.89 6.40 -1.18
C LEU A 242 46.78 6.51 -2.43
N SER A 243 48.02 6.03 -2.31
CA SER A 243 48.88 5.85 -3.48
C SER A 243 48.28 4.81 -4.44
N LYS A 244 48.56 4.96 -5.75
CA LYS A 244 48.20 3.97 -6.79
C LYS A 244 49.29 2.93 -6.98
N ASP A 245 50.48 3.16 -6.43
CA ASP A 245 51.66 2.30 -6.61
C ASP A 245 51.64 1.08 -5.64
N TYR A 246 50.68 1.07 -4.72
CA TYR A 246 50.52 0.05 -3.67
C TYR A 246 49.07 -0.46 -3.65
N PRO A 247 48.84 -1.74 -3.30
CA PRO A 247 47.49 -2.29 -3.13
C PRO A 247 46.77 -1.63 -1.94
N PHE A 248 45.43 -1.61 -2.01
CA PHE A 248 44.56 -0.97 -1.00
C PHE A 248 44.85 -1.48 0.42
N GLU A 249 45.16 -2.77 0.55
CA GLU A 249 45.47 -3.47 1.81
C GLU A 249 46.67 -2.88 2.55
N MET A 250 47.59 -2.20 1.86
CA MET A 250 48.73 -1.51 2.51
C MET A 250 48.39 -0.11 3.04
N CYS A 251 47.23 0.45 2.68
CA CYS A 251 46.73 1.74 3.18
C CYS A 251 47.74 2.91 3.08
N VAL A 252 48.63 2.91 2.08
CA VAL A 252 49.71 3.90 1.93
C VAL A 252 49.13 5.30 1.63
N PRO A 253 49.30 6.29 2.53
CA PRO A 253 48.73 7.63 2.37
C PRO A 253 49.29 8.40 1.17
N ALA A 254 48.47 9.23 0.54
CA ALA A 254 48.87 10.15 -0.54
C ALA A 254 48.34 11.58 -0.30
N PRO A 255 48.88 12.33 0.70
CA PRO A 255 48.36 13.64 1.10
C PRO A 255 48.20 14.65 -0.05
N GLY A 256 49.21 14.74 -0.92
CA GLY A 256 49.22 15.68 -2.04
C GLY A 256 48.14 15.51 -3.11
N ARG A 257 47.31 14.45 -3.07
CA ARG A 257 46.21 14.25 -4.04
C ARG A 257 44.99 15.10 -3.79
N THR A 258 44.67 15.40 -2.53
CA THR A 258 43.37 15.96 -2.17
C THR A 258 43.56 16.97 -1.04
N PRO A 259 44.05 18.18 -1.39
CA PRO A 259 44.37 19.22 -0.42
C PRO A 259 43.14 19.92 0.15
N GLU A 260 41.96 19.75 -0.45
CA GLU A 260 40.68 20.27 0.04
C GLU A 260 39.81 19.13 0.61
N PRO A 261 39.02 19.36 1.68
CA PRO A 261 38.14 18.35 2.24
C PRO A 261 37.15 17.79 1.21
N VAL A 262 37.10 16.47 1.04
CA VAL A 262 36.09 15.80 0.21
C VAL A 262 34.76 15.82 0.95
N GLN A 263 33.74 16.33 0.26
CA GLN A 263 32.38 16.47 0.78
C GLN A 263 31.52 15.32 0.23
N LEU A 264 30.98 14.51 1.13
CA LEU A 264 30.02 13.45 0.81
C LEU A 264 28.64 13.89 1.33
N MET A 265 27.66 13.85 0.43
CA MET A 265 26.32 14.35 0.70
C MET A 265 25.51 13.38 1.59
N PRO A 266 24.40 13.84 2.19
CA PRO A 266 23.59 13.01 3.10
C PRO A 266 23.04 11.70 2.52
N GLN A 267 22.95 11.61 1.17
CA GLN A 267 22.59 10.42 0.42
C GLN A 267 23.67 9.30 0.47
N LEU A 268 24.80 9.52 1.17
CA LEU A 268 25.76 8.48 1.50
C LEU A 268 25.09 7.40 2.38
N TYR A 269 25.03 6.16 1.88
CA TYR A 269 24.38 5.04 2.55
C TYR A 269 24.97 4.78 3.94
N PHE A 270 24.12 4.38 4.89
CA PHE A 270 24.52 4.23 6.29
C PHE A 270 25.64 3.20 6.48
N ASP A 271 25.53 2.04 5.83
CA ASP A 271 26.55 0.99 5.91
C ASP A 271 27.88 1.41 5.25
N VAL A 272 27.82 2.16 4.14
CA VAL A 272 28.97 2.76 3.48
C VAL A 272 29.66 3.76 4.40
N ARG A 273 28.91 4.61 5.10
CA ARG A 273 29.45 5.56 6.09
C ARG A 273 30.20 4.86 7.23
N GLU A 274 29.65 3.75 7.73
CA GLU A 274 30.30 2.92 8.76
C GLU A 274 31.57 2.21 8.24
N LYS A 275 31.53 1.69 7.00
CA LYS A 275 32.70 1.09 6.33
C LYS A 275 33.81 2.14 6.13
N LEU A 276 33.46 3.34 5.66
CA LEU A 276 34.38 4.47 5.51
C LEU A 276 34.99 4.88 6.86
N ARG A 277 34.20 5.03 7.94
CA ARG A 277 34.77 5.40 9.24
C ARG A 277 35.81 4.40 9.72
N LYS A 278 35.56 3.10 9.54
CA LYS A 278 36.51 2.03 9.89
C LYS A 278 37.78 2.08 9.04
N ALA A 279 37.66 2.28 7.73
CA ALA A 279 38.80 2.33 6.82
C ALA A 279 39.63 3.62 6.96
N VAL A 280 38.98 4.77 7.21
CA VAL A 280 39.70 6.03 7.48
C VAL A 280 40.51 5.92 8.77
N ALA A 281 39.97 5.27 9.81
CA ALA A 281 40.66 5.08 11.09
C ALA A 281 41.95 4.21 10.98
N THR A 282 42.14 3.46 9.89
CA THR A 282 43.37 2.68 9.63
C THR A 282 44.37 3.40 8.72
N ILE A 283 44.05 4.58 8.18
CA ILE A 283 44.90 5.35 7.28
C ILE A 283 45.57 6.49 8.05
N ASN A 284 46.88 6.41 8.24
CA ASN A 284 47.64 7.40 9.01
C ASN A 284 47.46 8.83 8.46
N GLY A 285 47.06 9.75 9.34
CA GLY A 285 46.87 11.16 9.00
C GLY A 285 45.52 11.50 8.36
N LEU A 286 44.64 10.54 8.08
CA LEU A 286 43.33 10.80 7.50
C LEU A 286 42.26 11.00 8.58
N LEU A 287 41.40 12.00 8.41
CA LEU A 287 40.30 12.35 9.32
C LEU A 287 38.96 12.24 8.61
N ILE A 288 37.94 11.79 9.36
CA ILE A 288 36.54 11.78 8.94
C ILE A 288 35.68 12.50 9.99
N ALA A 289 34.87 13.44 9.54
CA ALA A 289 33.92 14.18 10.37
C ALA A 289 32.51 14.11 9.77
N THR A 290 31.50 14.38 10.60
CA THR A 290 30.09 14.46 10.15
C THR A 290 29.44 15.72 10.69
N THR A 291 28.69 16.43 9.85
CA THR A 291 27.95 17.64 10.23
C THR A 291 26.50 17.57 9.71
N PRO A 292 25.49 17.99 10.49
CA PRO A 292 24.13 18.08 9.99
C PRO A 292 23.98 19.31 9.07
N GLY A 293 23.30 19.13 7.93
CA GLY A 293 23.04 20.20 6.96
C GLY A 293 21.85 19.89 6.07
N ARG A 294 21.73 20.63 4.95
CA ARG A 294 20.69 20.42 3.94
C ARG A 294 20.61 18.95 3.53
N GLY A 295 19.44 18.34 3.64
CA GLY A 295 19.18 16.95 3.27
C GLY A 295 19.66 15.88 4.25
N GLY A 296 20.27 16.25 5.40
CA GLY A 296 20.69 15.31 6.45
C GLY A 296 22.17 15.43 6.83
N THR A 297 22.80 14.31 7.23
CA THR A 297 24.19 14.29 7.72
C THR A 297 25.21 14.24 6.60
N TRP A 298 25.92 15.35 6.38
CA TRP A 298 27.08 15.42 5.50
C TRP A 298 28.28 14.72 6.14
N THR A 299 29.10 14.05 5.34
CA THR A 299 30.33 13.40 5.78
C THR A 299 31.51 14.06 5.07
N LEU A 300 32.54 14.44 5.83
CA LEU A 300 33.70 15.19 5.36
C LEU A 300 34.95 14.34 5.60
N ILE A 301 35.82 14.20 4.59
CA ILE A 301 37.09 13.46 4.71
C ILE A 301 38.25 14.37 4.29
N THR A 302 39.28 14.47 5.13
CA THR A 302 40.42 15.39 4.93
C THR A 302 41.68 14.88 5.62
N TRP A 303 42.85 15.35 5.21
CA TRP A 303 44.11 15.13 5.94
C TRP A 303 44.17 15.96 7.22
N SER A 304 44.87 15.45 8.24
CA SER A 304 45.04 16.08 9.55
C SER A 304 45.77 17.42 9.48
N GLU A 305 46.76 17.54 8.59
CA GLU A 305 47.44 18.79 8.23
C GLU A 305 46.51 19.83 7.56
N HIS A 306 45.29 19.45 7.19
CA HIS A 306 44.26 20.31 6.60
C HIS A 306 42.99 20.40 7.47
N ALA A 307 43.06 19.96 8.73
CA ALA A 307 41.91 19.97 9.64
C ALA A 307 41.31 21.38 9.84
N ASN A 308 42.12 22.43 9.73
CA ASN A 308 41.66 23.83 9.76
C ASN A 308 40.69 24.19 8.64
N LYS A 309 40.79 23.56 7.46
CA LYS A 309 39.87 23.78 6.32
C LYS A 309 38.48 23.21 6.61
N LEU A 310 38.38 22.18 7.46
CA LEU A 310 37.12 21.52 7.80
C LEU A 310 36.13 22.50 8.43
N THR A 311 36.59 23.37 9.33
CA THR A 311 35.75 24.40 9.98
C THR A 311 35.06 25.30 8.96
N GLY A 312 35.78 25.75 7.93
CA GLY A 312 35.22 26.61 6.88
C GLY A 312 34.17 25.91 6.01
N VAL A 313 34.31 24.59 5.79
CA VAL A 313 33.30 23.78 5.09
C VAL A 313 32.07 23.56 5.97
N VAL A 314 32.26 23.20 7.24
CA VAL A 314 31.18 23.01 8.23
C VAL A 314 30.35 24.29 8.39
N SER A 315 30.97 25.46 8.51
CA SER A 315 30.25 26.74 8.58
C SER A 315 29.40 27.04 7.34
N LYS A 316 29.88 26.70 6.14
CA LYS A 316 29.10 26.86 4.89
C LYS A 316 27.88 25.94 4.86
N ILE A 317 28.04 24.68 5.26
CA ILE A 317 26.94 23.70 5.33
C ILE A 317 25.86 24.14 6.33
N HIS A 318 26.25 24.62 7.51
CA HIS A 318 25.31 25.18 8.48
C HIS A 318 24.62 26.45 7.99
N ALA A 319 25.33 27.40 7.39
CA ALA A 319 24.74 28.63 6.87
C ALA A 319 23.67 28.37 5.80
N ALA A 320 23.94 27.44 4.87
CA ALA A 320 22.96 27.01 3.88
C ALA A 320 21.73 26.37 4.53
N GLY A 321 21.92 25.46 5.50
CA GLY A 321 20.83 24.79 6.21
C GLY A 321 19.95 25.74 7.04
N VAL A 322 20.53 26.78 7.67
CA VAL A 322 19.77 27.79 8.43
C VAL A 322 18.94 28.67 7.47
N SER A 323 19.54 29.14 6.38
CA SER A 323 18.83 29.98 5.41
C SER A 323 17.64 29.26 4.76
N GLU A 324 17.79 27.96 4.46
CA GLU A 324 16.72 27.16 3.88
C GLU A 324 15.66 26.79 4.91
N LYS A 325 16.05 26.41 6.14
CA LYS A 325 15.08 26.16 7.21
C LYS A 325 14.14 27.35 7.45
N MET A 326 14.65 28.59 7.39
CA MET A 326 13.79 29.78 7.52
C MET A 326 12.80 29.94 6.36
N VAL A 327 13.13 29.46 5.16
CA VAL A 327 12.22 29.45 3.99
C VAL A 327 11.22 28.30 4.11
N ASP A 328 11.66 27.11 4.52
CA ASP A 328 10.81 25.93 4.71
C ASP A 328 9.82 26.13 5.87
N ASP A 329 10.26 26.66 7.02
CA ASP A 329 9.38 26.97 8.16
C ASP A 329 8.33 28.02 7.77
N ALA A 330 8.70 29.02 6.95
CA ALA A 330 7.79 30.03 6.43
C ALA A 330 6.80 29.45 5.39
N LEU A 331 7.27 28.58 4.49
CA LEU A 331 6.44 27.91 3.48
C LEU A 331 5.46 26.93 4.14
N HIS A 332 5.93 26.13 5.10
CA HIS A 332 5.12 25.23 5.90
C HIS A 332 4.04 26.00 6.68
N SER A 333 4.40 27.12 7.31
CA SER A 333 3.46 28.01 7.97
C SER A 333 2.41 28.56 6.99
N LEU A 334 2.81 28.94 5.77
CA LEU A 334 1.90 29.45 4.73
C LEU A 334 0.94 28.36 4.21
N VAL A 335 1.46 27.16 3.93
CA VAL A 335 0.66 26.00 3.50
C VAL A 335 -0.35 25.64 4.58
N TRP A 336 0.07 25.58 5.85
CA TRP A 336 -0.80 25.24 6.95
C TRP A 336 -1.85 26.33 7.25
N GLN A 337 -1.48 27.60 7.19
CA GLN A 337 -2.44 28.72 7.24
C GLN A 337 -3.45 28.63 6.10
N SER A 338 -3.03 28.31 4.88
CA SER A 338 -3.92 28.13 3.73
C SER A 338 -4.93 26.99 3.95
N LYS A 339 -4.48 25.84 4.47
CA LYS A 339 -5.34 24.70 4.85
C LYS A 339 -6.31 25.08 5.98
N LEU A 340 -5.82 25.79 7.00
CA LEU A 340 -6.63 26.25 8.14
C LEU A 340 -7.58 27.41 7.82
N ASN A 341 -7.40 28.17 6.74
CA ASN A 341 -8.31 29.27 6.39
C ASN A 341 -9.78 28.82 6.28
N ARG A 342 -10.03 27.61 5.76
CA ARG A 342 -11.40 27.02 5.71
C ARG A 342 -11.92 26.64 7.09
N HIS A 343 -11.05 26.12 7.97
CA HIS A 343 -11.38 25.85 9.37
C HIS A 343 -11.66 27.14 10.16
N ASN A 344 -10.95 28.23 9.87
CA ASN A 344 -11.17 29.54 10.47
C ASN A 344 -12.50 30.16 10.00
N LEU A 345 -12.86 30.02 8.72
CA LEU A 345 -14.19 30.36 8.22
C LEU A 345 -15.29 29.52 8.89
N PHE A 346 -15.08 28.21 9.06
CA PHE A 346 -16.01 27.35 9.80
C PHE A 346 -16.20 27.80 11.26
N LYS A 347 -15.11 28.16 11.94
CA LYS A 347 -15.13 28.76 13.30
C LYS A 347 -15.92 30.08 13.35
N GLN A 348 -15.82 30.93 12.32
CA GLN A 348 -16.58 32.19 12.25
C GLN A 348 -18.08 31.95 12.00
N CYS A 349 -18.44 30.93 11.21
CA CYS A 349 -19.83 30.56 10.94
C CYS A 349 -20.50 29.80 12.10
N MET A 350 -19.72 29.07 12.90
CA MET A 350 -20.18 28.42 14.11
C MET A 350 -20.14 29.41 15.27
N MET A 351 -21.30 30.01 15.58
CA MET A 351 -21.48 30.67 16.88
C MET A 351 -21.02 29.72 17.98
N PRO A 352 -20.07 30.11 18.86
CA PRO A 352 -19.75 29.30 20.01
C PRO A 352 -21.05 29.09 20.80
N ILE A 353 -21.33 27.85 21.18
CA ILE A 353 -22.51 27.54 22.00
C ILE A 353 -22.29 28.27 23.33
N SER A 354 -22.92 29.43 23.50
CA SER A 354 -22.70 30.29 24.66
C SER A 354 -22.92 29.48 25.94
N THR A 355 -21.84 29.30 26.69
CA THR A 355 -21.76 28.50 27.93
C THR A 355 -22.41 29.21 29.12
N THR A 356 -23.58 29.80 28.89
CA THR A 356 -24.42 30.41 29.92
C THR A 356 -25.45 29.41 30.41
N SER A 357 -25.34 29.04 31.69
CA SER A 357 -26.19 28.12 32.47
C SER A 357 -26.03 26.60 32.23
N THR A 358 -25.50 25.94 33.27
CA THR A 358 -25.78 24.55 33.69
C THR A 358 -25.87 23.44 32.61
N GLY A 359 -24.71 22.88 32.27
CA GLY A 359 -24.61 21.54 31.69
C GLY A 359 -24.46 21.53 30.17
N THR A 360 -23.22 21.54 29.69
CA THR A 360 -22.90 21.30 28.28
C THR A 360 -23.51 19.96 27.83
N PRO A 361 -24.31 19.91 26.75
CA PRO A 361 -24.90 18.66 26.30
C PRO A 361 -23.78 17.67 25.92
N PRO A 362 -23.89 16.38 26.29
CA PRO A 362 -22.86 15.40 25.99
C PRO A 362 -22.62 15.29 24.48
N LEU A 363 -21.38 15.02 24.09
CA LEU A 363 -21.00 14.79 22.70
C LEU A 363 -21.91 13.69 22.11
N ARG A 364 -22.45 13.93 20.91
CA ARG A 364 -23.26 12.97 20.15
C ARG A 364 -22.57 12.70 18.83
N LEU A 365 -22.63 11.44 18.34
CA LEU A 365 -22.02 11.05 17.07
C LEU A 365 -22.50 11.89 15.88
N ASN A 366 -23.74 12.37 15.89
CA ASN A 366 -24.24 13.28 14.84
C ASN A 366 -23.50 14.62 14.80
N HIS A 367 -22.94 15.11 15.91
CA HIS A 367 -22.16 16.36 15.94
C HIS A 367 -20.80 16.19 15.24
N LEU A 368 -20.31 14.95 15.12
CA LEU A 368 -19.09 14.61 14.39
C LEU A 368 -19.30 14.59 12.87
N GLN A 369 -20.53 14.60 12.36
CA GLN A 369 -20.76 14.60 10.90
C GLN A 369 -20.10 15.81 10.24
N GLY A 370 -19.45 15.56 9.10
CA GLY A 370 -18.77 16.58 8.31
C GLY A 370 -17.41 16.09 7.84
N GLN A 371 -16.62 17.01 7.34
CA GLN A 371 -15.27 16.72 6.84
C GLN A 371 -14.22 17.46 7.68
N TYR A 372 -13.07 16.82 7.83
CA TYR A 372 -11.96 17.28 8.67
C TYR A 372 -10.64 17.17 7.88
N ILE A 373 -9.75 18.14 8.07
CA ILE A 373 -8.32 17.99 7.74
C ILE A 373 -7.67 17.24 8.89
N ILE A 374 -6.82 16.26 8.60
CA ILE A 374 -5.95 15.63 9.61
C ILE A 374 -4.54 16.25 9.50
N ARG A 375 -3.83 16.35 10.62
CA ARG A 375 -2.38 16.56 10.66
C ARG A 375 -1.74 15.40 11.40
N CYS A 376 -0.68 14.82 10.82
CA CYS A 376 0.09 13.76 11.44
C CYS A 376 1.58 13.97 11.13
N ASN A 377 2.30 14.61 12.06
CA ASN A 377 3.70 15.01 11.86
C ASN A 377 4.65 13.81 11.60
N ALA A 378 4.26 12.59 11.99
CA ALA A 378 5.03 11.37 11.75
C ALA A 378 4.92 10.86 10.29
N ILE A 379 3.84 11.19 9.58
CA ILE A 379 3.61 10.77 8.18
C ILE A 379 3.99 11.91 7.22
N ASP A 380 3.54 13.13 7.52
CA ASP A 380 3.87 14.33 6.77
C ASP A 380 4.29 15.46 7.75
N PRO A 381 5.57 15.52 8.14
CA PRO A 381 6.10 16.57 9.01
C PRO A 381 6.11 17.97 8.35
N PHE A 382 5.87 18.05 7.04
CA PHE A 382 5.94 19.29 6.26
C PHE A 382 4.57 19.80 5.79
N GLY A 383 3.49 19.07 6.09
CA GLY A 383 2.11 19.48 5.82
C GLY A 383 1.77 19.66 4.33
N TYR A 384 2.52 19.06 3.42
CA TYR A 384 2.27 19.15 1.97
C TYR A 384 1.04 18.34 1.53
N GLU A 385 0.80 17.15 2.07
CA GLU A 385 -0.28 16.25 1.65
C GLU A 385 -1.65 16.66 2.22
N ASP A 386 -2.73 16.45 1.46
CA ASP A 386 -4.09 16.80 1.85
C ASP A 386 -4.78 15.65 2.61
N PHE A 387 -4.34 15.44 3.84
CA PHE A 387 -4.94 14.44 4.72
C PHE A 387 -6.36 14.83 5.14
N ASN A 388 -7.29 13.87 5.07
CA ASN A 388 -8.71 14.10 5.26
C ASN A 388 -9.39 12.98 6.05
N LEU A 389 -10.48 13.34 6.73
CA LEU A 389 -11.39 12.45 7.45
C LEU A 389 -12.82 12.90 7.18
N ASP A 390 -13.59 12.06 6.49
CA ASP A 390 -15.00 12.29 6.15
C ASP A 390 -15.90 11.48 7.07
N VAL A 391 -16.52 12.11 8.06
CA VAL A 391 -17.41 11.45 9.02
C VAL A 391 -18.85 11.50 8.54
N ASN A 392 -19.42 10.33 8.26
CA ASN A 392 -20.80 10.19 7.82
C ASN A 392 -21.77 10.24 9.01
N ALA A 393 -22.98 10.74 8.76
CA ALA A 393 -24.10 10.62 9.69
C ALA A 393 -24.30 9.15 10.13
N PRO A 394 -24.43 8.86 11.44
CA PRO A 394 -24.86 7.55 11.93
C PRO A 394 -26.17 7.13 11.26
N ARG A 395 -26.24 5.87 10.80
CA ARG A 395 -27.49 5.32 10.27
C ARG A 395 -28.45 5.05 11.43
N ARG A 396 -29.76 5.09 11.15
CA ARG A 396 -30.78 4.67 12.11
C ARG A 396 -30.48 3.22 12.54
N ASN A 397 -30.22 3.03 13.84
CA ASN A 397 -29.84 1.78 14.51
C ASN A 397 -28.39 1.28 14.32
N ASP A 398 -27.48 2.05 13.70
CA ASP A 398 -26.05 1.74 13.71
C ASP A 398 -25.43 2.20 15.06
N PRO A 399 -24.72 1.36 15.84
CA PRO A 399 -24.17 1.73 17.16
C PRO A 399 -22.99 2.71 17.11
N ALA A 400 -22.41 2.93 15.92
CA ALA A 400 -21.24 3.77 15.68
C ALA A 400 -21.40 4.57 14.38
N ALA A 401 -20.69 5.69 14.27
CA ALA A 401 -20.52 6.41 13.01
C ALA A 401 -19.50 5.69 12.12
N ARG A 402 -19.52 6.02 10.83
CA ARG A 402 -18.58 5.49 9.82
C ARG A 402 -17.86 6.65 9.15
N ALA A 403 -16.55 6.55 9.02
CA ALA A 403 -15.77 7.54 8.30
C ALA A 403 -14.91 6.88 7.21
N THR A 404 -14.51 7.69 6.24
CA THR A 404 -13.38 7.40 5.34
C THR A 404 -12.24 8.35 5.68
N PHE A 405 -11.00 7.90 5.52
CA PHE A 405 -9.83 8.72 5.83
C PHE A 405 -8.73 8.51 4.79
N SER A 406 -7.92 9.56 4.60
CA SER A 406 -6.66 9.51 3.86
C SER A 406 -5.58 10.21 4.68
N LEU A 407 -4.53 9.46 4.98
CA LEU A 407 -3.24 9.87 5.50
C LEU A 407 -2.19 9.59 4.41
N GLY A 408 -2.47 10.07 3.20
CA GLY A 408 -1.61 9.92 2.04
C GLY A 408 -1.58 8.48 1.55
N LYS A 409 -0.42 7.83 1.73
CA LYS A 409 -0.22 6.41 1.41
C LYS A 409 -1.11 5.46 2.21
N LEU A 410 -1.54 5.85 3.41
CA LEU A 410 -2.47 5.09 4.26
C LEU A 410 -3.88 5.66 4.11
N GLN A 411 -4.78 4.92 3.48
CA GLN A 411 -6.16 5.35 3.23
C GLN A 411 -7.14 4.21 3.51
N GLY A 412 -8.35 4.52 3.99
CA GLY A 412 -9.29 3.46 4.35
C GLY A 412 -10.62 3.92 4.94
N ALA A 413 -11.24 3.00 5.67
CA ALA A 413 -12.49 3.20 6.38
C ALA A 413 -12.28 3.06 7.88
N MET A 414 -13.08 3.80 8.66
CA MET A 414 -12.97 3.90 10.11
C MET A 414 -14.35 3.78 10.76
N ILE A 415 -14.41 3.11 11.90
CA ILE A 415 -15.54 3.04 12.82
C ILE A 415 -15.27 4.07 13.93
N LEU A 416 -16.28 4.88 14.28
CA LEU A 416 -16.17 5.94 15.29
C LEU A 416 -17.30 5.80 16.32
N ALA A 417 -16.96 5.60 17.60
CA ALA A 417 -17.95 5.50 18.67
C ALA A 417 -17.53 6.28 19.93
N LEU A 418 -18.51 6.65 20.75
CA LEU A 418 -18.28 7.30 22.06
C LEU A 418 -17.98 6.28 23.18
N ASP A 419 -17.81 5.01 22.80
CA ASP A 419 -17.84 3.86 23.70
C ASP A 419 -17.13 2.70 23.01
N CYS A 420 -16.14 2.09 23.67
CA CYS A 420 -15.37 0.96 23.14
C CYS A 420 -16.28 -0.22 22.74
N ASP A 421 -17.29 -0.53 23.57
CA ASP A 421 -18.21 -1.64 23.33
C ASP A 421 -19.02 -1.42 22.05
N LYS A 422 -19.26 -0.17 21.65
CA LYS A 422 -19.98 0.18 20.43
C LYS A 422 -19.12 0.10 19.17
N VAL A 423 -17.80 0.25 19.30
CA VAL A 423 -16.84 -0.08 18.22
C VAL A 423 -16.90 -1.58 17.95
N ASP A 424 -16.80 -2.40 19.00
CA ASP A 424 -16.84 -3.88 18.89
C ASP A 424 -18.21 -4.38 18.39
N GLN A 425 -19.32 -3.80 18.87
CA GLN A 425 -20.66 -4.10 18.34
C GLN A 425 -20.78 -3.76 16.85
N MET A 426 -20.25 -2.62 16.40
CA MET A 426 -20.24 -2.28 14.98
C MET A 426 -19.38 -3.27 14.17
N ARG A 427 -18.20 -3.65 14.67
CA ARG A 427 -17.36 -4.69 14.05
C ARG A 427 -18.15 -5.98 13.87
N GLN A 428 -18.78 -6.48 14.93
CA GLN A 428 -19.63 -7.67 14.86
C GLN A 428 -20.80 -7.53 13.87
N VAL A 429 -21.44 -6.36 13.77
CA VAL A 429 -22.53 -6.11 12.80
C VAL A 429 -22.02 -6.11 11.36
N LEU A 430 -20.78 -5.70 11.12
CA LEU A 430 -20.13 -5.80 9.80
C LEU A 430 -19.74 -7.24 9.48
N SER A 431 -19.10 -7.95 10.42
CA SER A 431 -18.73 -9.37 10.27
C SER A 431 -19.94 -10.29 10.09
N LYS A 432 -21.01 -10.13 10.89
CA LYS A 432 -22.26 -10.92 10.79
C LYS A 432 -23.10 -10.62 9.55
N LYS A 433 -22.76 -9.57 8.79
CA LYS A 433 -23.30 -9.31 7.43
C LYS A 433 -22.43 -9.91 6.33
N GLY A 434 -21.22 -10.38 6.66
CA GLY A 434 -20.57 -11.50 5.99
C GLY A 434 -21.33 -12.81 6.24
N ILE A 435 -21.12 -13.80 5.39
CA ILE A 435 -21.95 -15.02 5.31
C ILE A 435 -21.75 -15.90 6.55
N PRO A 436 -22.81 -16.43 7.20
CA PRO A 436 -22.65 -17.37 8.31
C PRO A 436 -21.98 -18.66 7.83
N ILE A 437 -20.83 -19.00 8.39
CA ILE A 437 -20.15 -20.27 8.12
C ILE A 437 -20.74 -21.34 9.02
N THR A 438 -21.52 -22.26 8.46
CA THR A 438 -21.72 -23.58 9.07
C THR A 438 -20.50 -24.45 8.74
N THR A 439 -19.52 -24.50 9.65
CA THR A 439 -18.41 -25.46 9.57
C THR A 439 -18.91 -26.88 9.80
N ARG A 440 -19.31 -27.56 8.71
CA ARG A 440 -19.50 -29.02 8.70
C ARG A 440 -18.15 -29.70 8.52
N SER A 441 -17.51 -30.07 9.62
CA SER A 441 -16.39 -31.01 9.65
C SER A 441 -16.89 -32.46 9.72
N SER A 442 -16.75 -33.16 8.61
CA SER A 442 -16.68 -34.63 8.54
C SER A 442 -15.20 -35.00 8.31
N SER A 443 -14.59 -36.01 8.96
CA SER A 443 -15.08 -37.06 9.86
C SER A 443 -14.13 -37.19 11.09
N SER A 444 -14.11 -38.21 11.97
CA SER A 444 -14.79 -39.51 12.05
C SER A 444 -14.72 -40.09 13.48
N GLY A 445 -15.71 -40.91 13.85
CA GLY A 445 -15.59 -42.03 14.81
C GLY A 445 -14.97 -41.77 16.20
N GLY A 446 -15.80 -41.41 17.19
CA GLY A 446 -15.44 -41.42 18.61
C GLY A 446 -16.67 -41.24 19.49
N ALA A 447 -16.77 -41.99 20.60
CA ALA A 447 -17.98 -42.07 21.41
C ALA A 447 -18.35 -40.76 22.11
N GLN A 448 -19.65 -40.54 22.31
CA GLN A 448 -20.17 -39.40 23.06
C GLN A 448 -19.62 -39.35 24.49
N LYS A 449 -19.07 -38.20 24.89
CA LYS A 449 -19.12 -37.77 26.28
C LYS A 449 -19.56 -36.31 26.29
N GLN A 450 -20.73 -36.05 26.90
CA GLN A 450 -21.16 -34.69 27.18
C GLN A 450 -20.19 -34.12 28.22
N THR A 451 -19.39 -33.14 27.82
CA THR A 451 -18.74 -32.23 28.76
C THR A 451 -19.54 -30.94 28.81
N THR A 452 -19.99 -30.62 30.02
CA THR A 452 -20.51 -29.33 30.48
C THR A 452 -19.60 -28.19 29.99
N PRO A 453 -20.10 -26.95 29.79
CA PRO A 453 -19.22 -25.82 29.51
C PRO A 453 -18.29 -25.61 30.71
N GLU A 454 -17.02 -25.94 30.56
CA GLU A 454 -16.02 -25.62 31.57
C GLU A 454 -15.80 -24.11 31.57
N SER A 455 -16.10 -23.52 32.72
CA SER A 455 -15.80 -22.13 33.08
C SER A 455 -14.29 -21.93 33.10
N GLY A 456 -13.70 -21.64 31.94
CA GLY A 456 -12.27 -21.43 31.76
C GLY A 456 -11.88 -19.95 31.76
N ASN A 457 -11.61 -19.42 32.95
CA ASN A 457 -10.82 -18.22 33.28
C ASN A 457 -11.04 -16.91 32.49
N ASP A 458 -11.52 -15.90 33.23
CA ASP A 458 -11.32 -14.48 32.93
C ASP A 458 -9.82 -14.07 33.03
N ASP A 459 -9.54 -12.83 32.58
CA ASP A 459 -8.38 -11.99 32.95
C ASP A 459 -6.98 -12.27 32.34
N GLU A 460 -6.86 -12.29 31.01
CA GLU A 460 -5.87 -11.39 30.38
C GLU A 460 -6.60 -10.30 29.57
N PRO A 461 -6.37 -8.99 29.85
CA PRO A 461 -6.95 -7.93 29.03
C PRO A 461 -6.27 -7.93 27.66
N ASP A 462 -7.06 -8.12 26.60
CA ASP A 462 -6.57 -8.17 25.22
C ASP A 462 -6.01 -6.79 24.78
N TYR A 463 -4.72 -6.59 25.05
CA TYR A 463 -3.96 -5.34 24.92
C TYR A 463 -3.93 -4.75 23.50
N LEU A 464 -4.41 -5.49 22.51
CA LEU A 464 -4.46 -5.06 21.11
C LEU A 464 -5.79 -4.36 20.78
N THR A 465 -6.82 -4.48 21.61
CA THR A 465 -8.15 -3.89 21.38
C THR A 465 -8.25 -2.39 21.71
N VAL A 466 -9.32 -1.75 21.23
CA VAL A 466 -9.63 -0.33 21.50
C VAL A 466 -9.83 -0.03 23.00
N HIS A 467 -10.15 -1.04 23.81
CA HIS A 467 -10.30 -0.92 25.27
C HIS A 467 -9.02 -0.44 25.97
N ARG A 468 -7.84 -0.65 25.37
CA ARG A 468 -6.57 -0.11 25.90
C ARG A 468 -6.54 1.42 26.03
N PHE A 469 -7.45 2.12 25.33
CA PHE A 469 -7.58 3.58 25.39
C PHE A 469 -8.75 4.06 26.27
N LYS A 470 -9.50 3.14 26.89
CA LYS A 470 -10.71 3.42 27.68
C LYS A 470 -10.41 4.39 28.82
N ASN A 471 -11.03 5.56 28.76
CA ASN A 471 -10.98 6.58 29.80
C ASN A 471 -12.39 7.05 30.09
N ASN A 472 -12.90 6.75 31.28
CA ASN A 472 -14.28 7.07 31.70
C ASN A 472 -14.47 8.58 31.98
N ASP A 473 -13.40 9.31 32.27
CA ASP A 473 -13.44 10.75 32.55
C ASP A 473 -13.41 11.61 31.28
N ALA A 474 -12.99 11.03 30.15
CA ALA A 474 -12.83 11.72 28.87
C ALA A 474 -14.18 11.90 28.13
N LYS A 475 -15.00 12.84 28.61
CA LYS A 475 -16.36 13.14 28.11
C LYS A 475 -16.49 13.51 26.62
N TRP A 476 -15.36 13.76 25.95
CA TRP A 476 -15.28 14.12 24.52
C TRP A 476 -14.44 13.13 23.69
N ARG A 477 -14.05 11.99 24.28
CA ARG A 477 -13.30 10.94 23.59
C ARG A 477 -14.18 10.22 22.58
N VAL A 478 -13.68 10.10 21.37
CA VAL A 478 -14.22 9.26 20.31
C VAL A 478 -13.21 8.14 20.07
N TYR A 479 -13.61 6.93 20.37
CA TYR A 479 -12.85 5.70 20.11
C TYR A 479 -12.97 5.33 18.64
N LEU A 480 -11.86 4.86 18.07
CA LEU A 480 -11.81 4.48 16.67
C LEU A 480 -11.13 3.14 16.43
N GLN A 481 -11.56 2.49 15.36
CA GLN A 481 -10.85 1.39 14.72
C GLN A 481 -10.91 1.60 13.22
N TYR A 482 -9.84 1.29 12.50
CA TYR A 482 -9.74 1.48 11.06
C TYR A 482 -9.24 0.22 10.34
N ALA A 483 -9.48 0.17 9.04
CA ALA A 483 -8.82 -0.76 8.13
C ALA A 483 -8.77 -0.14 6.73
N GLY A 484 -7.81 -0.53 5.90
CA GLY A 484 -7.56 0.21 4.66
C GLY A 484 -6.49 -0.38 3.75
N THR A 485 -5.75 0.49 3.09
CA THR A 485 -4.62 0.16 2.23
C THR A 485 -3.43 1.04 2.61
N CYS A 486 -2.22 0.48 2.59
CA CYS A 486 -0.98 1.25 2.68
C CYS A 486 -0.06 0.89 1.51
N ASN A 487 0.45 1.90 0.79
CA ASN A 487 1.26 1.68 -0.43
C ASN A 487 0.57 0.77 -1.47
N GLY A 488 -0.76 0.79 -1.54
CA GLY A 488 -1.56 -0.08 -2.42
C GLY A 488 -1.73 -1.54 -1.93
N LEU A 489 -1.12 -1.93 -0.81
CA LEU A 489 -1.35 -3.23 -0.17
C LEU A 489 -2.53 -3.12 0.79
N ASN A 490 -3.48 -4.05 0.70
CA ASN A 490 -4.61 -4.13 1.63
C ASN A 490 -4.12 -4.45 3.06
N GLN A 491 -4.73 -3.79 4.03
CA GLN A 491 -4.41 -3.86 5.46
C GLN A 491 -5.68 -4.23 6.21
N VAL A 492 -5.90 -5.53 6.34
CA VAL A 492 -6.99 -6.06 7.16
C VAL A 492 -6.54 -6.00 8.61
N ASP A 493 -7.44 -5.59 9.50
CA ASP A 493 -7.16 -5.53 10.93
C ASP A 493 -7.44 -6.89 11.59
N ASP A 494 -6.74 -7.93 11.14
CA ASP A 494 -6.96 -9.33 11.52
C ASP A 494 -6.76 -9.61 13.03
N HIS A 495 -6.07 -8.69 13.72
CA HIS A 495 -5.72 -8.79 15.14
C HIS A 495 -6.32 -7.65 15.98
N ASN A 496 -7.24 -6.84 15.42
CA ASN A 496 -7.86 -5.67 16.05
C ASN A 496 -6.88 -4.56 16.50
N GLU A 497 -5.65 -4.55 15.98
CA GLU A 497 -4.54 -3.68 16.35
C GLU A 497 -4.68 -2.24 15.80
N GLN A 498 -5.44 -2.04 14.71
CA GLN A 498 -5.60 -0.75 14.02
C GLN A 498 -6.63 0.15 14.74
N VAL A 499 -6.34 0.46 16.00
CA VAL A 499 -7.20 1.21 16.93
C VAL A 499 -6.63 2.58 17.28
N GLY A 500 -7.46 3.42 17.90
CA GLY A 500 -7.06 4.74 18.35
C GLY A 500 -8.15 5.48 19.14
N TYR A 501 -7.92 6.76 19.35
CA TYR A 501 -8.95 7.69 19.84
C TYR A 501 -8.67 9.12 19.37
N ILE A 502 -9.71 9.95 19.38
CA ILE A 502 -9.64 11.41 19.20
C ILE A 502 -10.41 12.06 20.36
N ASP A 503 -9.74 12.91 21.13
CA ASP A 503 -10.37 13.77 22.12
C ASP A 503 -10.75 15.10 21.47
N PHE A 504 -12.05 15.29 21.24
CA PHE A 504 -12.60 16.57 20.81
C PHE A 504 -12.62 17.57 21.98
N ASN A 505 -12.77 18.86 21.69
CA ASN A 505 -12.73 19.93 22.69
C ASN A 505 -11.39 20.00 23.48
N ALA A 506 -10.31 19.48 22.89
CA ALA A 506 -8.95 19.74 23.36
C ALA A 506 -8.59 21.23 23.15
N VAL A 507 -7.65 21.75 23.95
CA VAL A 507 -7.07 23.09 23.76
C VAL A 507 -5.84 22.96 22.84
N PRO A 508 -5.76 23.67 21.70
CA PRO A 508 -4.57 23.72 20.87
C PRO A 508 -3.37 24.27 21.64
N GLU A 509 -2.17 23.77 21.36
CA GLU A 509 -0.96 24.34 21.96
C GLU A 509 -0.78 25.81 21.52
N GLY A 510 -0.66 26.71 22.50
CA GLY A 510 -0.38 28.13 22.26
C GLY A 510 -1.61 29.05 22.12
N SER A 511 -2.86 28.55 22.23
CA SER A 511 -4.00 29.47 22.42
C SER A 511 -4.01 30.00 23.85
N GLU A 512 -4.24 31.31 24.01
CA GLU A 512 -4.53 31.91 25.32
C GLU A 512 -5.76 31.23 25.97
N LYS A 513 -5.86 31.28 27.30
CA LYS A 513 -6.94 30.62 28.06
C LYS A 513 -8.28 31.37 27.94
N ASP A 514 -8.84 31.43 26.74
CA ASP A 514 -10.26 31.70 26.57
C ASP A 514 -11.04 30.46 27.00
N ASP A 515 -11.94 30.59 27.98
CA ASP A 515 -12.77 29.50 28.54
C ASP A 515 -13.81 28.91 27.54
N VAL A 516 -13.69 29.24 26.25
CA VAL A 516 -14.58 28.83 25.17
C VAL A 516 -13.99 27.63 24.43
N GLY A 517 -14.31 26.43 24.91
CA GLY A 517 -13.85 25.19 24.29
C GLY A 517 -14.24 25.05 22.81
N TYR A 518 -13.31 24.56 22.00
CA TYR A 518 -13.46 24.42 20.54
C TYR A 518 -14.49 23.37 20.08
N GLY A 519 -15.11 22.62 21.01
CA GLY A 519 -16.15 21.64 20.73
C GLY A 519 -15.72 20.59 19.70
N VAL A 520 -16.56 20.37 18.69
CA VAL A 520 -16.26 19.45 17.57
C VAL A 520 -15.43 20.06 16.45
N ALA A 521 -14.98 21.31 16.57
CA ALA A 521 -14.19 21.99 15.54
C ALA A 521 -12.73 21.52 15.52
N TYR A 522 -12.20 21.09 16.68
CA TYR A 522 -10.84 20.59 16.84
C TYR A 522 -10.84 19.35 17.75
N GLY A 523 -9.92 18.42 17.46
CA GLY A 523 -9.61 17.30 18.34
C GLY A 523 -8.16 16.86 18.18
N ARG A 524 -7.61 16.23 19.22
CA ARG A 524 -6.25 15.68 19.25
C ARG A 524 -6.30 14.25 19.77
N GLY A 525 -5.44 13.38 19.28
CA GLY A 525 -5.49 11.97 19.65
C GLY A 525 -4.38 11.16 19.03
N TYR A 526 -4.58 9.84 19.00
CA TYR A 526 -3.58 8.89 18.53
C TYR A 526 -4.22 7.75 17.75
N ILE A 527 -3.49 7.27 16.76
CA ILE A 527 -3.79 6.02 16.04
C ILE A 527 -2.59 5.09 16.15
N VAL A 528 -2.83 3.79 16.23
CA VAL A 528 -1.77 2.78 16.09
C VAL A 528 -1.44 2.63 14.61
N GLY A 529 -0.26 3.08 14.20
CA GLY A 529 0.24 2.94 12.84
C GLY A 529 0.55 1.47 12.49
N PRO A 530 0.39 1.05 11.23
CA PRO A 530 0.60 -0.34 10.84
C PRO A 530 2.09 -0.73 10.89
N LYS A 531 2.37 -1.98 11.29
CA LYS A 531 3.70 -2.49 11.71
C LYS A 531 4.88 -2.26 10.76
N TYR A 532 4.64 -2.00 9.47
CA TYR A 532 5.68 -1.77 8.45
C TYR A 532 5.80 -0.30 7.99
N MET A 533 4.93 0.61 8.43
CA MET A 533 5.19 2.06 8.31
C MET A 533 6.28 2.51 9.29
N THR A 534 6.53 1.71 10.32
CA THR A 534 7.39 2.00 11.47
C THR A 534 8.67 1.19 11.35
N SER A 535 9.76 1.60 12.02
CA SER A 535 11.04 0.86 11.87
C SER A 535 10.90 -0.61 12.33
N ARG A 536 11.68 -1.52 11.71
CA ARG A 536 11.65 -3.00 11.88
C ARG A 536 11.86 -3.54 13.33
N LYS A 537 11.80 -2.70 14.36
CA LYS A 537 12.06 -3.03 15.78
C LYS A 537 10.82 -2.97 16.69
N SER A 538 9.64 -2.54 16.20
CA SER A 538 8.41 -2.52 17.03
C SER A 538 7.41 -3.58 16.57
N ASP A 539 7.27 -4.64 17.37
CA ASP A 539 6.28 -5.69 17.14
C ASP A 539 4.83 -5.23 17.43
N LYS A 540 4.62 -3.99 17.91
CA LYS A 540 3.35 -3.50 18.47
C LYS A 540 2.74 -2.30 17.74
N GLY A 541 3.27 -1.96 16.56
CA GLY A 541 2.97 -0.70 15.87
C GLY A 541 3.57 0.51 16.60
N GLU A 542 3.47 1.69 16.00
CA GLU A 542 3.89 2.96 16.61
C GLU A 542 2.66 3.83 16.86
N MET A 543 2.67 4.57 17.98
CA MET A 543 1.60 5.50 18.32
C MET A 543 1.80 6.78 17.52
N LEU A 544 1.00 6.97 16.47
CA LEU A 544 1.05 8.16 15.64
C LEU A 544 0.09 9.20 16.22
N GLU A 545 0.63 10.34 16.65
CA GLU A 545 -0.16 11.48 17.08
C GLU A 545 -0.89 12.12 15.89
N ILE A 546 -2.16 12.46 16.09
CA ILE A 546 -3.01 13.13 15.10
C ILE A 546 -3.74 14.33 15.69
N GLU A 547 -3.87 15.38 14.89
CA GLU A 547 -4.77 16.51 15.14
C GLU A 547 -5.83 16.55 14.03
N VAL A 548 -7.08 16.86 14.36
CA VAL A 548 -8.18 16.97 13.38
C VAL A 548 -8.87 18.34 13.45
N PHE A 549 -9.09 18.95 12.29
CA PHE A 549 -9.63 20.30 12.13
C PHE A 549 -10.87 20.26 11.24
N LYS A 550 -12.05 20.53 11.80
CA LYS A 550 -13.31 20.52 11.04
C LYS A 550 -13.35 21.68 10.05
N TRP A 551 -13.69 21.40 8.79
CA TRP A 551 -13.79 22.44 7.76
C TRP A 551 -15.21 22.63 7.19
N THR A 552 -16.13 21.67 7.39
CA THR A 552 -17.52 21.74 6.93
C THR A 552 -18.46 21.03 7.92
N GLY A 553 -19.69 21.52 8.03
CA GLY A 553 -20.79 20.80 8.70
C GLY A 553 -21.40 19.71 7.81
N ASP A 554 -21.45 19.95 6.50
CA ASP A 554 -21.96 19.00 5.52
C ASP A 554 -20.86 18.11 4.94
N THR A 555 -21.18 16.84 4.74
CA THR A 555 -20.41 15.93 3.90
C THR A 555 -20.81 16.15 2.44
N VAL A 556 -20.01 16.92 1.69
CA VAL A 556 -20.07 16.85 0.22
C VAL A 556 -19.77 15.41 -0.17
N ARG A 557 -20.68 14.77 -0.94
CA ARG A 557 -20.49 13.38 -1.38
C ARG A 557 -19.43 13.30 -2.47
N VAL A 558 -18.16 13.45 -2.08
CA VAL A 558 -17.05 12.90 -2.86
C VAL A 558 -17.19 11.39 -2.76
N ALA A 559 -17.51 10.74 -3.87
CA ALA A 559 -17.68 9.30 -3.91
C ALA A 559 -16.29 8.64 -3.86
N CYS A 560 -15.76 8.43 -2.65
CA CYS A 560 -14.65 7.51 -2.46
C CYS A 560 -15.08 6.12 -2.95
N GLU A 561 -14.28 5.49 -3.81
CA GLU A 561 -14.55 4.14 -4.36
C GLU A 561 -14.66 3.08 -3.25
N TRP A 562 -14.11 3.39 -2.07
CA TRP A 562 -14.02 2.57 -0.89
C TRP A 562 -15.09 2.93 0.13
N ASN A 563 -16.27 2.33 0.02
CA ASN A 563 -17.20 2.32 1.15
C ASN A 563 -16.78 1.23 2.16
N ALA A 564 -16.99 1.49 3.46
CA ALA A 564 -16.61 0.56 4.54
C ALA A 564 -17.21 -0.86 4.39
N PHE A 565 -18.34 -1.00 3.68
CA PHE A 565 -19.00 -2.28 3.47
C PHE A 565 -18.28 -3.14 2.41
N ASN A 566 -17.72 -2.52 1.36
CA ASN A 566 -16.92 -3.21 0.33
C ASN A 566 -15.62 -3.81 0.89
N PHE A 567 -15.03 -3.17 1.90
CA PHE A 567 -13.80 -3.64 2.54
C PHE A 567 -14.09 -4.82 3.47
N TRP A 568 -14.91 -4.61 4.50
CA TRP A 568 -15.18 -5.62 5.53
C TRP A 568 -16.03 -6.81 5.04
N GLY A 569 -16.97 -6.61 4.11
CA GLY A 569 -17.81 -7.68 3.58
C GLY A 569 -17.31 -8.31 2.27
N GLY A 570 -16.38 -7.65 1.57
CA GLY A 570 -15.96 -8.03 0.22
C GLY A 570 -14.66 -8.83 0.13
N PHE A 571 -13.97 -9.09 1.25
CA PHE A 571 -12.65 -9.72 1.26
C PHE A 571 -12.71 -11.25 1.45
N GLU A 572 -13.49 -11.75 2.44
CA GLU A 572 -13.72 -13.20 2.61
C GLU A 572 -14.24 -13.88 1.32
N ALA A 573 -15.12 -13.19 0.58
CA ALA A 573 -15.65 -13.69 -0.67
C ALA A 573 -14.57 -13.88 -1.75
N ARG A 574 -13.51 -13.06 -1.74
CA ARG A 574 -12.38 -13.18 -2.68
C ARG A 574 -11.44 -14.30 -2.27
N PHE A 575 -11.19 -14.45 -0.96
CA PHE A 575 -10.34 -15.52 -0.43
C PHE A 575 -10.87 -16.90 -0.82
N ARG A 576 -12.19 -17.14 -0.67
CA ARG A 576 -12.81 -18.43 -1.01
C ARG A 576 -12.95 -18.71 -2.52
N VAL A 577 -12.96 -17.68 -3.37
CA VAL A 577 -12.84 -17.87 -4.83
C VAL A 577 -11.42 -18.28 -5.20
N GLY A 578 -10.40 -17.69 -4.55
CA GLY A 578 -9.01 -18.13 -4.66
C GLY A 578 -8.80 -19.57 -4.19
N GLU A 579 -9.33 -19.92 -3.01
CA GLU A 579 -9.26 -21.30 -2.49
C GLU A 579 -10.02 -22.30 -3.36
N ARG A 580 -11.18 -21.94 -3.92
CA ARG A 580 -11.90 -22.82 -4.86
C ARG A 580 -11.16 -23.00 -6.17
N ALA A 581 -10.53 -21.96 -6.71
CA ALA A 581 -9.67 -22.07 -7.89
C ALA A 581 -8.48 -23.01 -7.61
N MET A 582 -7.85 -22.90 -6.44
CA MET A 582 -6.74 -23.79 -6.04
C MET A 582 -7.19 -25.21 -5.64
N ALA A 583 -8.43 -25.40 -5.21
CA ALA A 583 -9.01 -26.72 -4.96
C ALA A 583 -9.33 -27.45 -6.27
N MET A 584 -9.81 -26.75 -7.31
CA MET A 584 -10.05 -27.35 -8.63
C MET A 584 -8.74 -27.75 -9.33
N SER A 585 -7.64 -27.04 -9.12
CA SER A 585 -6.32 -27.45 -9.64
C SER A 585 -5.73 -28.70 -8.98
N LYS A 586 -6.24 -29.14 -7.82
CA LYS A 586 -5.84 -30.41 -7.18
C LYS A 586 -6.63 -31.63 -7.70
N GLY A 587 -7.49 -31.45 -8.70
CA GLY A 587 -8.20 -32.55 -9.38
C GLY A 587 -7.40 -33.28 -10.47
N TYR A 588 -6.17 -32.84 -10.76
CA TYR A 588 -5.28 -33.44 -11.75
C TYR A 588 -3.95 -33.86 -11.12
N GLU A 589 -4.02 -34.85 -10.22
CA GLU A 589 -2.89 -35.73 -9.92
C GLU A 589 -3.21 -37.14 -10.48
N LEU A 590 -2.67 -37.41 -11.67
CA LEU A 590 -2.36 -38.73 -12.23
C LEU A 590 -1.08 -38.60 -13.07
#